data_AF-A0A521XWH6-F1
#
_entry.id   AF-A0A521XWH6-F1
#
_cell.length_a   1.000
_cell.length_b   1.000
_cell.length_c   1.000
_cell.angle_alpha   90.00
_cell.angle_beta   90.00
_cell.angle_gamma   90.00
#
_symmetry.space_group_name_H-M   'P 1'
#
loop_
_entity.id
_entity.type
_entity.pdbx_description
1 polymer ?
#
loop_
_entity_poly.entity_id
_entity_poly.type
_entity_poly.pdbx_seq_one_letter_code
_entity_poly.pdbx_strand_id
1 'polypeptide(L)'
;MRESIRTQGLLHSVQQILSHGVITMLAVAIAFSLPQAAQYILYEWWPLVEKDANLLLATEIGLASVLVLLFNFAKIVWGNRQTVAMAKLTALAYARNERHDWLSRRRERALVKRLSAARDAHILTLTGHDTFVDERSPLRAALKTAYEIRVMLVNPVGKGLRRRIDSLPPEITLLSFHKEIEASIAYLAELRKSGKKVTLKFYEHEPFWKVVVFGDHVWVQHCHTGYEVKHQPEYIFALQHRNPREGLYVPFYMHFLDQWSQPCHPEYDFATNELVYRDETGNECRRAALGVPINGNGVAADLPGPAAEKSVLALGAMPAGAGSRMPD
;
A
#
# COMPACT_ATOMS: atom_id res chain seq x y z
N MET A 1 31.79 -4.49 -5.71
CA MET A 1 30.77 -3.68 -4.98
C MET A 1 31.17 -2.21 -4.78
N ARG A 2 32.48 -1.86 -4.73
CA ARG A 2 32.96 -0.47 -4.53
C ARG A 2 32.93 0.41 -5.81
N GLU A 3 32.88 -0.19 -7.00
CA GLU A 3 32.90 0.55 -8.28
C GLU A 3 31.52 1.03 -8.77
N SER A 4 30.44 0.30 -8.49
CA SER A 4 29.07 0.68 -8.91
C SER A 4 28.53 1.91 -8.18
N ILE A 5 29.03 2.23 -6.99
CA ILE A 5 28.64 3.41 -6.21
C ILE A 5 29.34 4.67 -6.77
N ARG A 6 30.55 4.49 -7.33
CA ARG A 6 31.36 5.59 -7.90
C ARG A 6 30.82 6.05 -9.26
N THR A 7 30.33 5.13 -10.09
CA THR A 7 29.77 5.44 -11.41
C THR A 7 28.42 6.14 -11.35
N GLN A 8 27.57 5.80 -10.37
CA GLN A 8 26.29 6.50 -10.14
C GLN A 8 26.50 7.93 -9.62
N GLY A 9 27.50 8.15 -8.75
CA GLY A 9 27.87 9.50 -8.31
C GLY A 9 28.41 10.37 -9.44
N LEU A 10 29.25 9.80 -10.33
CA LEU A 10 29.83 10.50 -11.47
C LEU A 10 28.77 10.89 -12.52
N LEU A 11 27.83 10.00 -12.82
CA LEU A 11 26.75 10.31 -13.77
C LEU A 11 25.83 11.43 -13.25
N HIS A 12 25.49 11.41 -11.95
CA HIS A 12 24.71 12.49 -11.34
C HIS A 12 25.47 13.83 -11.36
N SER A 13 26.78 13.82 -11.07
CA SER A 13 27.60 15.03 -11.13
C SER A 13 27.74 15.56 -12.56
N VAL A 14 27.93 14.69 -13.56
CA VAL A 14 28.04 15.09 -14.96
C VAL A 14 26.71 15.68 -15.47
N GLN A 15 25.58 15.06 -15.12
CA GLN A 15 24.26 15.58 -15.49
C GLN A 15 23.98 16.93 -14.82
N GLN A 16 24.39 17.10 -13.57
CA GLN A 16 24.26 18.38 -12.87
C GLN A 16 25.14 19.47 -13.52
N ILE A 17 26.39 19.17 -13.85
CA ILE A 17 27.31 20.10 -14.53
C ILE A 17 26.78 20.47 -15.93
N LEU A 18 26.31 19.50 -16.72
CA LEU A 18 25.71 19.74 -18.03
C LEU A 18 24.45 20.61 -17.92
N SER A 19 23.58 20.34 -16.93
CA SER A 19 22.38 21.14 -16.72
C SER A 19 22.70 22.58 -16.33
N HIS A 20 23.71 22.79 -15.47
CA HIS A 20 24.17 24.14 -15.12
C HIS A 20 24.82 24.85 -16.32
N GLY A 21 25.63 24.15 -17.12
CA GLY A 21 26.26 24.70 -18.32
C GLY A 21 25.26 25.14 -19.40
N VAL A 22 24.20 24.36 -19.61
CA VAL A 22 23.12 24.76 -20.54
C VAL A 22 22.36 25.98 -20.02
N ILE A 23 22.06 26.02 -18.72
CA ILE A 23 21.36 27.16 -18.11
C ILE A 23 22.22 28.43 -18.19
N THR A 24 23.51 28.36 -17.92
CA THR A 24 24.41 29.53 -18.01
C THR A 24 24.60 29.99 -19.44
N MET A 25 24.78 29.08 -20.39
CA MET A 25 24.88 29.43 -21.81
C MET A 25 23.59 30.09 -22.32
N LEU A 26 22.43 29.58 -21.91
CA LEU A 26 21.14 30.18 -22.22
C LEU A 26 20.99 31.57 -21.60
N ALA A 27 21.37 31.73 -20.32
CA ALA A 27 21.32 33.03 -19.65
C ALA A 27 22.23 34.06 -20.32
N VAL A 28 23.44 33.66 -20.73
CA VAL A 28 24.37 34.50 -21.48
C VAL A 28 23.78 34.86 -22.84
N ALA A 29 23.25 33.90 -23.60
CA ALA A 29 22.62 34.17 -24.89
C ALA A 29 21.46 35.16 -24.76
N ILE A 30 20.60 34.99 -23.75
CA ILE A 30 19.50 35.92 -23.44
C ILE A 30 20.06 37.30 -23.12
N ALA A 31 21.05 37.41 -22.23
CA ALA A 31 21.64 38.68 -21.82
C ALA A 31 22.29 39.46 -22.98
N PHE A 32 22.93 38.77 -23.93
CA PHE A 32 23.50 39.40 -25.12
C PHE A 32 22.47 39.72 -26.21
N SER A 33 21.39 38.94 -26.30
CA SER A 33 20.30 39.20 -27.25
C SER A 33 19.38 40.35 -26.83
N LEU A 34 19.24 40.61 -25.53
CA LEU A 34 18.30 41.59 -24.98
C LEU A 34 18.55 43.03 -25.46
N PRO A 35 19.80 43.55 -25.47
CA PRO A 35 20.08 44.90 -25.95
C PRO A 35 19.71 45.10 -27.42
N GLN A 36 20.04 44.12 -28.27
CA GLN A 36 19.76 44.18 -29.70
C GLN A 36 18.25 44.06 -29.97
N ALA A 37 17.57 43.14 -29.28
CA ALA A 37 16.12 43.00 -29.36
C ALA A 37 15.42 44.27 -28.87
N ALA A 38 15.88 44.88 -27.77
CA ALA A 38 15.30 46.11 -27.24
C ALA A 38 15.45 47.28 -28.22
N GLN A 39 16.63 47.44 -28.85
CA GLN A 39 16.84 48.48 -29.85
C GLN A 39 15.89 48.31 -31.04
N TYR A 40 15.78 47.09 -31.59
CA TYR A 40 14.86 46.81 -32.69
C TYR A 40 13.39 47.08 -32.30
N ILE A 41 12.95 46.59 -31.14
CA ILE A 41 11.58 46.76 -30.67
C ILE A 41 11.26 48.25 -30.46
N LEU A 42 12.14 49.01 -29.82
CA LEU A 42 11.89 50.41 -29.47
C LEU A 42 11.99 51.35 -30.68
N TYR A 43 12.97 51.16 -31.57
CA TYR A 43 13.29 52.14 -32.62
C TYR A 43 12.73 51.78 -34.00
N GLU A 44 12.55 50.50 -34.32
CA GLU A 44 12.07 50.08 -35.65
C GLU A 44 10.62 49.60 -35.62
N TRP A 45 10.28 48.78 -34.63
CA TRP A 45 8.97 48.11 -34.61
C TRP A 45 7.88 48.90 -33.88
N TRP A 46 8.15 49.48 -32.72
CA TRP A 46 7.17 50.28 -31.97
C TRP A 46 6.56 51.44 -32.78
N PRO A 47 7.33 52.22 -33.56
CA PRO A 47 6.77 53.29 -34.38
C PRO A 47 5.84 52.81 -35.50
N LEU A 48 5.94 51.54 -35.93
CA LEU A 48 5.04 50.93 -36.91
C LEU A 48 3.73 50.50 -36.24
N VAL A 49 3.81 49.93 -35.05
CA VAL A 49 2.64 49.48 -34.28
C VAL A 49 1.82 50.67 -33.76
N GLU A 50 2.47 51.75 -33.31
CA GLU A 50 1.78 52.95 -32.81
C GLU A 50 0.90 53.63 -33.88
N LYS A 51 1.30 53.53 -35.15
CA LYS A 51 0.59 54.19 -36.26
C LYS A 51 -0.59 53.40 -36.81
N ASP A 52 -0.70 52.11 -36.48
CA ASP A 52 -1.74 51.22 -37.01
C ASP A 52 -2.52 50.55 -35.87
N ALA A 53 -3.78 50.97 -35.72
CA ALA A 53 -4.68 50.48 -34.68
C ALA A 53 -4.93 48.96 -34.76
N ASN A 54 -4.90 48.36 -35.96
CA ASN A 54 -5.10 46.92 -36.13
C ASN A 54 -3.85 46.14 -35.66
N LEU A 55 -2.65 46.65 -35.95
CA LEU A 55 -1.40 46.07 -35.46
C LEU A 55 -1.28 46.17 -33.94
N LEU A 56 -1.73 47.28 -33.34
CA LEU A 56 -1.73 47.47 -31.90
C LEU A 56 -2.62 46.42 -31.20
N LEU A 57 -3.85 46.25 -31.69
CA LEU A 57 -4.80 45.26 -31.15
C LEU A 57 -4.29 43.81 -31.34
N ALA A 58 -3.73 43.49 -32.51
CA ALA A 58 -3.14 42.17 -32.76
C ALA A 58 -1.95 41.87 -31.81
N THR A 59 -1.12 42.88 -31.57
CA THR A 59 0.02 42.79 -30.66
C THR A 59 -0.42 42.59 -29.21
N GLU A 60 -1.42 43.33 -28.76
CA GLU A 60 -1.98 43.23 -27.41
C GLU A 60 -2.55 41.84 -27.14
N ILE A 61 -3.39 41.32 -28.05
CA ILE A 61 -3.97 39.97 -27.93
C ILE A 61 -2.88 38.90 -27.98
N GLY A 62 -1.88 39.06 -28.86
CA GLY A 62 -0.73 38.16 -28.94
C GLY A 62 0.06 38.12 -27.64
N LEU A 63 0.40 39.28 -27.08
CA LEU A 63 1.12 39.41 -25.82
C LEU A 63 0.32 38.82 -24.66
N ALA A 64 -0.98 39.13 -24.56
CA ALA A 64 -1.86 38.60 -23.53
C ALA A 64 -1.92 37.06 -23.59
N SER A 65 -2.06 36.49 -24.79
CA SER A 65 -2.10 35.04 -25.00
C SER A 65 -0.80 34.35 -24.58
N VAL A 66 0.36 34.94 -24.93
CA VAL A 66 1.68 34.44 -24.52
C VAL A 66 1.84 34.53 -23.00
N LEU A 67 1.44 35.65 -22.38
CA LEU A 67 1.51 35.81 -20.93
C LEU A 67 0.66 34.77 -20.21
N VAL A 68 -0.59 34.54 -20.64
CA VAL A 68 -1.46 33.52 -20.05
C VAL A 68 -0.82 32.13 -20.15
N LEU A 69 -0.22 31.79 -21.29
CA LEU A 69 0.45 30.51 -21.49
C LEU A 69 1.68 30.36 -20.58
N LEU A 70 2.50 31.41 -20.46
CA LEU A 70 3.67 31.44 -19.58
C LEU A 70 3.28 31.35 -18.10
N PHE A 71 2.26 32.08 -17.65
CA PHE A 71 1.77 32.00 -16.28
C PHE A 71 1.20 30.62 -15.96
N ASN A 72 0.46 30.01 -16.89
CA ASN A 72 -0.01 28.64 -16.72
C ASN A 72 1.14 27.64 -16.63
N PHE A 73 2.16 27.78 -17.49
CA PHE A 73 3.34 26.93 -17.44
C PHE A 73 4.10 27.11 -16.12
N ALA A 74 4.33 28.35 -15.68
CA ALA A 74 4.98 28.67 -14.41
C ALA A 74 4.20 28.08 -13.22
N LYS A 75 2.86 28.20 -13.22
CA LYS A 75 1.99 27.59 -12.21
C LYS A 75 2.14 26.08 -12.14
N ILE A 76 2.16 25.40 -13.28
CA ILE A 76 2.35 23.93 -13.37
C ILE A 76 3.73 23.54 -12.84
N VAL A 77 4.78 24.23 -13.27
CA VAL A 77 6.16 23.96 -12.83
C VAL A 77 6.31 24.19 -11.33
N TRP A 78 5.72 25.26 -10.79
CA TRP A 78 5.77 25.56 -9.36
C TRP A 78 5.00 24.54 -8.53
N GLY A 79 3.80 24.15 -8.97
CA GLY A 79 3.02 23.09 -8.33
C GLY A 79 3.76 21.76 -8.30
N ASN A 80 4.42 21.39 -9.41
CA ASN A 80 5.23 20.17 -9.49
C ASN A 80 6.45 20.19 -8.55
N ARG A 81 7.07 21.36 -8.32
CA ARG A 81 8.18 21.45 -7.36
C ARG A 81 7.73 21.22 -5.93
N GLN A 82 6.58 21.76 -5.55
CA GLN A 82 6.00 21.55 -4.22
C GLN A 82 5.62 20.08 -3.99
N THR A 83 5.01 19.42 -4.98
CA THR A 83 4.67 17.98 -4.87
C THR A 83 5.91 17.11 -4.78
N VAL A 84 6.98 17.43 -5.52
CA VAL A 84 8.27 16.72 -5.41
C VAL A 84 8.92 16.94 -4.05
N ALA A 85 8.85 18.16 -3.48
CA ALA A 85 9.35 18.43 -2.14
C ALA A 85 8.58 17.62 -1.09
N MET A 86 7.25 17.54 -1.19
CA MET A 86 6.40 16.73 -0.30
C MET A 86 6.65 15.22 -0.45
N ALA A 87 6.82 14.72 -1.67
CA ALA A 87 7.19 13.33 -1.93
C ALA A 87 8.56 12.99 -1.33
N LYS A 88 9.50 13.93 -1.39
CA LYS A 88 10.82 13.79 -0.78
C LYS A 88 10.75 13.77 0.75
N LEU A 89 9.97 14.67 1.37
CA LEU A 89 9.77 14.70 2.82
C LEU A 89 9.10 13.43 3.35
N THR A 90 8.13 12.90 2.62
CA THR A 90 7.45 11.64 2.98
C THR A 90 8.27 10.40 2.64
N ALA A 91 9.38 10.56 1.92
CA ALA A 91 10.15 9.47 1.30
C ALA A 91 9.30 8.59 0.37
N LEU A 92 8.24 9.15 -0.23
CA LEU A 92 7.38 8.44 -1.17
C LEU A 92 8.19 8.13 -2.43
N ALA A 93 8.61 6.86 -2.54
CA ALA A 93 9.35 6.36 -3.68
C ALA A 93 8.44 6.17 -4.88
N TYR A 94 7.20 5.74 -4.64
CA TYR A 94 6.24 5.40 -5.68
C TYR A 94 4.81 5.34 -5.14
N ALA A 95 3.84 5.77 -5.94
CA ALA A 95 2.42 5.53 -5.69
C ALA A 95 1.84 4.79 -6.91
N ARG A 96 1.24 3.64 -6.67
CA ARG A 96 0.51 2.85 -7.66
C ARG A 96 -0.96 3.22 -7.58
N ASN A 97 -1.55 3.51 -8.73
CA ASN A 97 -2.99 3.60 -8.90
C ASN A 97 -3.39 2.65 -10.03
N GLU A 98 -4.64 2.20 -10.09
CA GLU A 98 -5.11 1.20 -11.06
C GLU A 98 -4.98 1.65 -12.53
N ARG A 99 -4.82 2.96 -12.77
CA ARG A 99 -4.53 3.48 -14.11
C ARG A 99 -3.22 2.89 -14.62
N HIS A 100 -3.33 2.08 -15.67
CA HIS A 100 -2.24 1.41 -16.37
C HIS A 100 -1.22 2.41 -16.91
N ASP A 101 -0.26 2.78 -16.08
CA ASP A 101 0.88 3.59 -16.53
C ASP A 101 2.11 2.69 -16.68
N TRP A 102 2.56 2.49 -17.92
CA TRP A 102 3.69 1.61 -18.24
C TRP A 102 4.99 2.03 -17.53
N LEU A 103 5.18 3.34 -17.34
CA LEU A 103 6.33 3.90 -16.60
C LEU A 103 6.34 3.43 -15.14
N SER A 104 5.17 3.30 -14.56
CA SER A 104 4.95 2.90 -13.18
C SER A 104 5.39 1.44 -12.96
N ARG A 105 5.03 0.54 -13.88
CA ARG A 105 5.47 -0.87 -13.89
C ARG A 105 6.98 -1.05 -14.11
N ARG A 106 7.60 -0.17 -14.91
CA ARG A 106 9.06 -0.21 -15.13
C ARG A 106 9.81 0.18 -13.87
N ARG A 107 9.32 1.19 -13.13
CA ARG A 107 9.86 1.60 -11.83
C ARG A 107 9.68 0.53 -10.77
N GLU A 108 8.50 -0.09 -10.69
CA GLU A 108 8.22 -1.23 -9.81
C GLU A 108 9.18 -2.40 -10.06
N ARG A 109 9.34 -2.83 -11.32
CA ARG A 109 10.31 -3.88 -11.68
C ARG A 109 11.76 -3.52 -11.32
N ALA A 110 12.14 -2.25 -11.48
CA ALA A 110 13.47 -1.79 -11.10
C ALA A 110 13.66 -1.80 -9.57
N LEU A 111 12.64 -1.44 -8.80
CA LEU A 111 12.64 -1.55 -7.33
C LEU A 111 12.79 -3.01 -6.91
N VAL A 112 11.93 -3.90 -7.39
CA VAL A 112 11.93 -5.33 -7.03
C VAL A 112 13.26 -6.01 -7.36
N LYS A 113 13.90 -5.65 -8.47
CA LYS A 113 15.26 -6.14 -8.77
C LYS A 113 16.29 -5.71 -7.71
N ARG A 114 16.21 -4.47 -7.21
CA ARG A 114 17.08 -3.98 -6.14
C ARG A 114 16.79 -4.65 -4.80
N LEU A 115 15.55 -5.11 -4.59
CA LEU A 115 15.13 -5.78 -3.36
C LEU A 115 15.70 -7.20 -3.20
N SER A 116 16.15 -7.86 -4.27
CA SER A 116 16.65 -9.25 -4.24
C SER A 116 17.79 -9.54 -3.24
N ALA A 117 18.35 -8.50 -2.60
CA ALA A 117 19.36 -8.59 -1.54
C ALA A 117 18.80 -8.50 -0.11
N ALA A 118 17.49 -8.27 0.08
CA ALA A 118 16.90 -8.12 1.42
C ALA A 118 16.87 -9.44 2.17
N ARG A 119 17.40 -9.43 3.41
CA ARG A 119 17.46 -10.60 4.27
C ARG A 119 16.12 -10.95 4.90
N ASP A 120 15.32 -9.94 5.23
CA ASP A 120 14.12 -10.11 6.05
C ASP A 120 12.88 -9.51 5.36
N ALA A 121 11.74 -10.17 5.51
CA ALA A 121 10.45 -9.78 4.98
C ALA A 121 9.40 -9.78 6.10
N HIS A 122 8.65 -8.70 6.21
CA HIS A 122 7.60 -8.52 7.21
C HIS A 122 6.30 -8.13 6.51
N ILE A 123 5.24 -8.92 6.66
CA ILE A 123 4.00 -8.74 5.91
C ILE A 123 2.82 -8.75 6.88
N LEU A 124 2.02 -7.70 6.86
CA LEU A 124 0.71 -7.59 7.50
C LEU A 124 -0.34 -7.35 6.41
N THR A 125 -1.23 -8.31 6.20
CA THR A 125 -2.22 -8.27 5.12
C THR A 125 -3.45 -9.10 5.46
N LEU A 126 -4.54 -8.97 4.69
CA LEU A 126 -5.76 -9.73 4.93
C LEU A 126 -5.52 -11.21 4.60
N THR A 127 -5.46 -11.54 3.31
CA THR A 127 -5.37 -12.94 2.85
C THR A 127 -3.96 -13.33 2.44
N GLY A 128 -3.19 -12.39 1.89
CA GLY A 128 -1.85 -12.64 1.34
C GLY A 128 -1.84 -12.99 -0.15
N HIS A 129 -3.00 -13.27 -0.76
CA HIS A 129 -3.09 -13.78 -2.11
C HIS A 129 -2.47 -12.83 -3.16
N ASP A 130 -3.04 -11.64 -3.29
CA ASP A 130 -2.52 -10.60 -4.22
C ASP A 130 -1.14 -10.06 -3.81
N THR A 131 -0.72 -10.34 -2.58
CA THR A 131 0.54 -9.81 -2.03
C THR A 131 1.70 -10.72 -2.38
N PHE A 132 1.58 -12.04 -2.28
CA PHE A 132 2.72 -12.95 -2.51
C PHE A 132 2.37 -14.31 -3.10
N VAL A 133 1.09 -14.63 -3.30
CA VAL A 133 0.66 -15.89 -3.90
C VAL A 133 0.44 -15.74 -5.40
N ASP A 134 -0.22 -14.67 -5.85
CA ASP A 134 -0.44 -14.43 -7.28
C ASP A 134 0.91 -14.39 -8.02
N GLU A 135 0.99 -15.09 -9.15
CA GLU A 135 2.16 -15.09 -10.04
C GLU A 135 2.50 -13.71 -10.58
N ARG A 136 1.48 -12.84 -10.68
CA ARG A 136 1.64 -11.44 -11.09
C ARG A 136 2.18 -10.58 -9.96
N SER A 137 2.18 -11.06 -8.72
CA SER A 137 2.72 -10.28 -7.60
C SER A 137 4.24 -10.14 -7.72
N PRO A 138 4.77 -8.91 -7.70
CA PRO A 138 6.21 -8.67 -7.70
C PRO A 138 6.91 -9.27 -6.47
N LEU A 139 6.22 -9.37 -5.33
CA LEU A 139 6.80 -9.83 -4.07
C LEU A 139 6.90 -11.36 -4.02
N ARG A 140 6.14 -12.11 -4.83
CA ARG A 140 6.24 -13.58 -4.90
C ARG A 140 7.67 -14.01 -5.18
N ALA A 141 8.29 -13.44 -6.21
CA ALA A 141 9.68 -13.74 -6.56
C ALA A 141 10.68 -13.20 -5.51
N ALA A 142 10.41 -12.02 -4.95
CA ALA A 142 11.29 -11.41 -3.94
C ALA A 142 11.34 -12.23 -2.65
N LEU A 143 10.24 -12.83 -2.20
CA LEU A 143 10.23 -13.66 -0.99
C LEU A 143 11.13 -14.90 -1.09
N LYS A 144 11.40 -15.40 -2.31
CA LYS A 144 12.35 -16.51 -2.50
C LYS A 144 13.79 -16.14 -2.14
N THR A 145 14.13 -14.85 -2.19
CA THR A 145 15.49 -14.37 -1.82
C THR A 145 15.63 -14.06 -0.34
N ALA A 146 14.54 -13.74 0.35
CA ALA A 146 14.55 -13.51 1.80
C ALA A 146 14.97 -14.77 2.57
N TYR A 147 15.57 -14.56 3.74
CA TYR A 147 15.95 -15.61 4.68
C TYR A 147 14.90 -15.76 5.80
N GLU A 148 14.50 -14.64 6.41
CA GLU A 148 13.47 -14.60 7.45
C GLU A 148 12.19 -13.94 6.90
N ILE A 149 11.06 -14.61 7.08
CA ILE A 149 9.76 -14.19 6.57
C ILE A 149 8.76 -14.26 7.71
N ARG A 150 8.24 -13.09 8.10
CA ARG A 150 7.24 -12.94 9.15
C ARG A 150 5.94 -12.44 8.51
N VAL A 151 4.88 -13.24 8.62
CA VAL A 151 3.59 -12.92 8.01
C VAL A 151 2.50 -12.87 9.08
N MET A 152 1.67 -11.85 9.00
CA MET A 152 0.44 -11.70 9.77
C MET A 152 -0.73 -11.66 8.80
N LEU A 153 -1.65 -12.62 8.93
CA LEU A 153 -2.89 -12.71 8.17
C LEU A 153 -4.10 -12.47 9.07
N VAL A 154 -5.23 -12.06 8.51
CA VAL A 154 -6.47 -11.96 9.29
C VAL A 154 -6.90 -13.36 9.72
N ASN A 155 -7.36 -13.52 10.96
CA ASN A 155 -7.89 -14.80 11.42
C ASN A 155 -9.09 -15.21 10.55
N PRO A 156 -9.03 -16.37 9.85
CA PRO A 156 -10.08 -16.78 8.93
C PRO A 156 -11.43 -17.12 9.61
N VAL A 157 -11.42 -17.40 10.92
CA VAL A 157 -12.64 -17.64 11.70
C VAL A 157 -12.99 -16.48 12.63
N GLY A 158 -12.16 -15.43 12.64
CA GLY A 158 -12.28 -14.26 13.50
C GLY A 158 -13.43 -13.33 13.12
N LYS A 159 -13.86 -12.51 14.08
CA LYS A 159 -14.92 -11.51 13.86
C LYS A 159 -14.50 -10.41 12.89
N GLY A 160 -13.21 -10.06 12.85
CA GLY A 160 -12.68 -9.02 11.96
C GLY A 160 -12.85 -9.37 10.48
N LEU A 161 -12.60 -10.63 10.09
CA LEU A 161 -12.82 -11.07 8.71
C LEU A 161 -14.30 -11.02 8.32
N ARG A 162 -15.20 -11.48 9.20
CA ARG A 162 -16.65 -11.44 8.93
C ARG A 162 -17.13 -10.02 8.68
N ARG A 163 -16.80 -9.07 9.58
CA ARG A 163 -17.13 -7.66 9.41
C ARG A 163 -16.62 -7.08 8.09
N ARG A 164 -15.42 -7.47 7.68
CA ARG A 164 -14.86 -7.03 6.41
C ARG A 164 -15.69 -7.54 5.23
N ILE A 165 -16.02 -8.82 5.21
CA ILE A 165 -16.82 -9.42 4.13
C ILE A 165 -18.21 -8.80 4.10
N ASP A 166 -18.84 -8.60 5.26
CA ASP A 166 -20.16 -7.97 5.35
C ASP A 166 -20.17 -6.55 4.78
N SER A 167 -19.03 -5.86 4.76
CA SER A 167 -18.90 -4.54 4.15
C SER A 167 -18.75 -4.58 2.64
N LEU A 168 -18.24 -5.68 2.08
CA LEU A 168 -17.83 -5.80 0.68
C LEU A 168 -19.02 -6.13 -0.25
N PRO A 169 -18.86 -5.90 -1.58
CA PRO A 169 -19.84 -6.36 -2.57
C PRO A 169 -20.17 -7.85 -2.45
N PRO A 170 -21.43 -8.27 -2.70
CA PRO A 170 -21.93 -9.63 -2.44
C PRO A 170 -21.26 -10.71 -3.28
N GLU A 171 -20.57 -10.35 -4.37
CA GLU A 171 -19.77 -11.26 -5.19
C GLU A 171 -18.57 -11.83 -4.43
N ILE A 172 -18.12 -11.14 -3.37
CA ILE A 172 -16.97 -11.51 -2.57
C ILE A 172 -17.44 -12.29 -1.35
N THR A 173 -17.04 -13.55 -1.28
CA THR A 173 -17.58 -14.50 -0.31
C THR A 173 -16.55 -14.88 0.74
N LEU A 174 -17.01 -15.28 1.93
CA LEU A 174 -16.15 -15.87 2.96
C LEU A 174 -15.34 -17.06 2.44
N LEU A 175 -15.95 -17.88 1.57
CA LEU A 175 -15.28 -19.01 0.93
C LEU A 175 -14.10 -18.58 0.05
N SER A 176 -14.22 -17.46 -0.68
CA SER A 176 -13.11 -16.92 -1.48
C SER A 176 -11.91 -16.52 -0.60
N PHE A 177 -12.17 -15.81 0.50
CA PHE A 177 -11.13 -15.44 1.47
C PHE A 177 -10.48 -16.65 2.15
N HIS A 178 -11.26 -17.68 2.49
CA HIS A 178 -10.72 -18.92 3.03
C HIS A 178 -9.76 -19.60 2.05
N LYS A 179 -10.13 -19.71 0.77
CA LYS A 179 -9.26 -20.26 -0.28
C LYS A 179 -7.99 -19.44 -0.47
N GLU A 180 -8.09 -18.11 -0.42
CA GLU A 180 -6.93 -17.23 -0.54
C GLU A 180 -5.95 -17.37 0.63
N ILE A 181 -6.47 -17.48 1.86
CA ILE A 181 -5.67 -17.71 3.07
C ILE A 181 -5.03 -19.10 3.00
N GLU A 182 -5.77 -20.13 2.60
CA GLU A 182 -5.26 -21.49 2.42
C GLU A 182 -4.11 -21.51 1.40
N ALA A 183 -4.28 -20.88 0.24
CA ALA A 183 -3.24 -20.75 -0.77
C ALA A 183 -2.00 -20.00 -0.24
N SER A 184 -2.21 -19.02 0.63
CA SER A 184 -1.12 -18.27 1.28
C SER A 184 -0.36 -19.12 2.28
N ILE A 185 -1.05 -19.92 3.11
CA ILE A 185 -0.44 -20.89 4.02
C ILE A 185 0.37 -21.92 3.22
N ALA A 186 -0.20 -22.47 2.15
CA ALA A 186 0.47 -23.44 1.29
C ALA A 186 1.76 -22.87 0.67
N TYR A 187 1.70 -21.65 0.15
CA TYR A 187 2.89 -20.97 -0.39
C TYR A 187 3.98 -20.76 0.67
N LEU A 188 3.60 -20.33 1.87
CA LEU A 188 4.53 -20.13 2.98
C LEU A 188 5.14 -21.46 3.45
N ALA A 189 4.38 -22.55 3.42
CA ALA A 189 4.88 -23.90 3.70
C ALA A 189 5.93 -24.34 2.68
N GLU A 190 5.73 -24.06 1.38
CA GLU A 190 6.74 -24.33 0.34
C GLU A 190 8.02 -23.52 0.54
N LEU A 191 7.91 -22.24 0.91
CA LEU A 191 9.08 -21.43 1.27
C LEU A 191 9.82 -22.03 2.47
N ARG A 192 9.10 -22.50 3.50
CA ARG A 192 9.70 -23.19 4.65
C ARG A 192 10.42 -24.48 4.25
N LYS A 193 9.82 -25.31 3.37
CA LYS A 193 10.45 -26.52 2.82
C LYS A 193 11.75 -26.21 2.06
N SER A 194 11.85 -25.04 1.44
CA SER A 194 13.09 -24.56 0.79
C SER A 194 14.17 -24.05 1.77
N GLY A 195 13.97 -24.20 3.08
CA GLY A 195 14.94 -23.84 4.11
C GLY A 195 14.82 -22.41 4.65
N LYS A 196 13.73 -21.70 4.36
CA LYS A 196 13.50 -20.33 4.87
C LYS A 196 12.93 -20.36 6.29
N LYS A 197 13.29 -19.36 7.10
CA LYS A 197 12.69 -19.16 8.42
C LYS A 197 11.36 -18.43 8.26
N VAL A 198 10.26 -19.19 8.24
CA VAL A 198 8.90 -18.66 8.07
C VAL A 198 8.13 -18.74 9.38
N THR A 199 7.60 -17.60 9.82
CA THR A 199 6.66 -17.50 10.95
C THR A 199 5.37 -16.85 10.48
N LEU A 200 4.25 -17.48 10.80
CA LEU A 200 2.92 -16.99 10.46
C LEU A 200 2.13 -16.76 11.75
N LYS A 201 1.51 -15.60 11.89
CA LYS A 201 0.57 -15.25 12.97
C LYS A 201 -0.78 -14.84 12.39
N PHE A 202 -1.83 -14.94 13.21
CA PHE A 202 -3.16 -14.46 12.85
C PHE A 202 -3.62 -13.34 13.79
N TYR A 203 -4.15 -12.25 13.23
CA TYR A 203 -4.72 -11.15 14.01
C TYR A 203 -6.25 -11.15 13.92
N GLU A 204 -6.91 -10.72 15.00
CA GLU A 204 -8.38 -10.83 15.16
C GLU A 204 -9.16 -9.64 14.58
N HIS A 205 -8.55 -8.46 14.59
CA HIS A 205 -9.21 -7.21 14.25
C HIS A 205 -9.22 -6.98 12.73
N GLU A 206 -10.15 -6.16 12.24
CA GLU A 206 -10.10 -5.72 10.85
C GLU A 206 -8.86 -4.83 10.64
N PRO A 207 -8.00 -5.12 9.65
CA PRO A 207 -6.78 -4.34 9.45
C PRO A 207 -7.14 -2.99 8.85
N PHE A 208 -6.59 -1.91 9.41
CA PHE A 208 -6.70 -0.57 8.82
C PHE A 208 -5.69 -0.35 7.69
N TRP A 209 -4.51 -0.97 7.81
CA TRP A 209 -3.45 -0.93 6.81
C TRP A 209 -3.02 -2.35 6.41
N LYS A 210 -2.81 -2.56 5.10
CA LYS A 210 -1.90 -3.59 4.62
C LYS A 210 -0.50 -2.98 4.57
N VAL A 211 0.46 -3.66 5.19
CA VAL A 211 1.86 -3.21 5.28
C VAL A 211 2.77 -4.35 4.84
N VAL A 212 3.70 -4.08 3.93
CA VAL A 212 4.77 -5.01 3.58
C VAL A 212 6.09 -4.29 3.72
N VAL A 213 6.95 -4.73 4.62
CA VAL A 213 8.32 -4.23 4.75
C VAL A 213 9.27 -5.26 4.15
N PHE A 214 10.08 -4.80 3.20
CA PHE A 214 11.05 -5.65 2.53
C PHE A 214 12.34 -4.86 2.25
N GLY A 215 13.41 -5.18 2.97
CA GLY A 215 14.63 -4.39 2.97
C GLY A 215 14.35 -2.92 3.34
N ASP A 216 14.79 -1.99 2.52
CA ASP A 216 14.68 -0.54 2.79
C ASP A 216 13.38 0.08 2.27
N HIS A 217 12.35 -0.72 1.99
CA HIS A 217 11.10 -0.23 1.42
C HIS A 217 9.90 -0.80 2.16
N VAL A 218 8.85 0.02 2.28
CA VAL A 218 7.56 -0.40 2.81
C VAL A 218 6.45 -0.09 1.81
N TRP A 219 5.64 -1.09 1.47
CA TRP A 219 4.41 -0.96 0.71
C TRP A 219 3.26 -0.83 1.68
N VAL A 220 2.39 0.13 1.42
CA VAL A 220 1.24 0.43 2.26
C VAL A 220 0.01 0.60 1.39
N GLN A 221 -1.06 -0.11 1.74
CA GLN A 221 -2.39 0.06 1.15
C GLN A 221 -3.41 0.28 2.25
N HIS A 222 -4.28 1.26 2.06
CA HIS A 222 -5.38 1.51 2.98
C HIS A 222 -6.47 0.44 2.79
N CYS A 223 -6.90 -0.15 3.88
CA CYS A 223 -7.96 -1.16 3.89
C CYS A 223 -9.32 -0.50 4.11
N HIS A 224 -9.78 0.29 3.13
CA HIS A 224 -11.06 1.01 3.25
C HIS A 224 -12.25 0.05 3.34
N THR A 225 -13.17 0.33 4.26
CA THR A 225 -14.43 -0.42 4.43
C THR A 225 -15.28 -0.31 3.17
N GLY A 226 -15.83 -1.42 2.69
CA GLY A 226 -16.66 -1.45 1.48
C GLY A 226 -15.93 -1.52 0.15
N TYR A 227 -14.59 -1.52 0.14
CA TYR A 227 -13.81 -1.68 -1.08
C TYR A 227 -12.76 -2.78 -0.93
N GLU A 228 -12.52 -3.51 -2.02
CA GLU A 228 -11.43 -4.48 -2.07
C GLU A 228 -10.07 -3.78 -2.02
N VAL A 229 -9.13 -4.36 -1.28
CA VAL A 229 -7.77 -3.81 -1.14
C VAL A 229 -7.04 -3.76 -2.48
N LYS A 230 -7.33 -4.70 -3.40
CA LYS A 230 -6.70 -4.74 -4.73
C LYS A 230 -6.96 -3.49 -5.57
N HIS A 231 -8.11 -2.85 -5.35
CA HIS A 231 -8.51 -1.62 -6.04
C HIS A 231 -7.99 -0.35 -5.34
N GLN A 232 -7.42 -0.47 -4.14
CA GLN A 232 -6.91 0.66 -3.39
C GLN A 232 -5.48 1.03 -3.83
N PRO A 233 -5.14 2.33 -3.84
CA PRO A 233 -3.81 2.78 -4.21
C PRO A 233 -2.75 2.20 -3.25
N GLU A 234 -1.59 1.84 -3.81
CA GLU A 234 -0.45 1.31 -3.07
C GLU A 234 0.67 2.33 -3.03
N TYR A 235 1.14 2.66 -1.83
CA TYR A 235 2.19 3.63 -1.61
C TYR A 235 3.45 2.93 -1.15
N ILE A 236 4.59 3.26 -1.76
CA ILE A 236 5.90 2.72 -1.40
C ILE A 236 6.73 3.83 -0.80
N PHE A 237 7.17 3.64 0.44
CA PHE A 237 8.09 4.55 1.13
C PHE A 237 9.46 3.90 1.27
N ALA A 238 10.51 4.66 1.00
CA ALA A 238 11.90 4.19 1.14
C ALA A 238 12.51 4.68 2.47
N LEU A 239 13.39 3.88 3.06
CA LEU A 239 14.16 4.26 4.24
C LEU A 239 15.20 5.32 3.88
N GLN A 240 15.10 6.47 4.53
CA GLN A 240 16.10 7.54 4.42
C GLN A 240 17.29 7.26 5.34
N HIS A 241 18.30 6.55 4.84
CA HIS A 241 19.47 6.16 5.63
C HIS A 241 20.20 7.30 6.33
N ARG A 242 20.24 8.49 5.71
CA ARG A 242 20.93 9.67 6.26
C ARG A 242 20.10 10.39 7.33
N ASN A 243 18.78 10.30 7.26
CA ASN A 243 17.89 10.85 8.27
C ASN A 243 16.68 9.92 8.48
N PRO A 244 16.84 8.83 9.26
CA PRO A 244 15.79 7.82 9.41
C PRO A 244 14.51 8.32 10.09
N ARG A 245 14.57 9.50 10.74
CA ARG A 245 13.42 10.16 11.35
C ARG A 245 12.53 10.88 10.33
N GLU A 246 13.04 11.12 9.13
CA GLU A 246 12.27 11.67 8.02
C GLU A 246 11.61 10.56 7.20
N GLY A 247 10.41 10.86 6.69
CA GLY A 247 9.61 9.94 5.89
C GLY A 247 8.74 8.98 6.69
N LEU A 248 7.95 8.20 5.96
CA LEU A 248 6.92 7.34 6.56
C LEU A 248 7.35 5.87 6.71
N TYR A 249 8.56 5.51 6.28
CA TYR A 249 9.06 4.13 6.41
C TYR A 249 9.03 3.64 7.86
N VAL A 250 9.66 4.39 8.76
CA VAL A 250 9.82 3.97 10.17
C VAL A 250 8.47 3.86 10.89
N PRO A 251 7.54 4.83 10.78
CA PRO A 251 6.20 4.68 11.36
C PRO A 251 5.47 3.40 10.91
N PHE A 252 5.49 3.06 9.62
CA PHE A 252 4.81 1.85 9.13
C PHE A 252 5.52 0.56 9.56
N TYR A 253 6.86 0.56 9.61
CA TYR A 253 7.59 -0.58 10.14
C TYR A 253 7.32 -0.77 11.64
N MET A 254 7.29 0.31 12.42
CA MET A 254 6.94 0.27 13.83
C MET A 254 5.50 -0.22 14.05
N HIS A 255 4.56 0.16 13.18
CA HIS A 255 3.20 -0.39 13.21
C HIS A 255 3.19 -1.91 13.04
N PHE A 256 3.97 -2.45 12.08
CA PHE A 256 4.11 -3.90 11.95
C PHE A 256 4.71 -4.53 13.21
N LEU A 257 5.79 -3.95 13.75
CA LEU A 257 6.47 -4.51 14.93
C LEU A 257 5.59 -4.52 16.18
N ASP A 258 4.82 -3.45 16.38
CA ASP A 258 3.84 -3.34 17.46
C ASP A 258 2.82 -4.48 17.37
N GLN A 259 2.19 -4.64 16.20
CA GLN A 259 1.25 -5.76 15.96
C GLN A 259 1.94 -7.12 16.14
N TRP A 260 3.14 -7.31 15.59
CA TRP A 260 3.87 -8.57 15.70
C TRP A 260 4.20 -8.98 17.15
N SER A 261 4.48 -7.98 17.98
CA SER A 261 4.87 -8.17 19.38
C SER A 261 3.71 -8.52 20.31
N GLN A 262 2.46 -8.30 19.88
CA GLN A 262 1.29 -8.58 20.71
C GLN A 262 1.16 -10.10 20.98
N PRO A 263 1.12 -10.53 22.25
CA PRO A 263 1.01 -11.95 22.63
C PRO A 263 -0.32 -12.59 22.22
N CYS A 264 -1.37 -11.78 22.04
CA CYS A 264 -2.71 -12.25 21.74
C CYS A 264 -2.86 -12.89 20.36
N HIS A 265 -1.90 -12.68 19.45
CA HIS A 265 -1.95 -13.24 18.11
C HIS A 265 -1.38 -14.67 18.09
N PRO A 266 -2.21 -15.70 17.81
CA PRO A 266 -1.72 -17.06 17.73
C PRO A 266 -0.72 -17.24 16.59
N GLU A 267 0.30 -18.04 16.85
CA GLU A 267 1.28 -18.51 15.87
C GLU A 267 0.78 -19.77 15.19
N TYR A 268 0.98 -19.90 13.88
CA TYR A 268 0.60 -21.08 13.14
C TYR A 268 1.75 -22.10 13.11
N ASP A 269 1.45 -23.31 13.57
CA ASP A 269 2.35 -24.45 13.50
C ASP A 269 2.13 -25.22 12.20
N PHE A 270 3.07 -25.07 11.25
CA PHE A 270 3.03 -25.75 9.95
C PHE A 270 3.15 -27.28 10.05
N ALA A 271 3.62 -27.84 11.19
CA ALA A 271 3.76 -29.28 11.35
C ALA A 271 2.43 -29.93 11.77
N THR A 272 1.69 -29.30 12.68
CA THR A 272 0.42 -29.84 13.21
C THR A 272 -0.82 -29.20 12.58
N ASN A 273 -0.67 -28.13 11.80
CA ASN A 273 -1.75 -27.29 11.26
C ASN A 273 -2.63 -26.63 12.34
N GLU A 274 -2.03 -26.34 13.50
CA GLU A 274 -2.71 -25.75 14.65
C GLU A 274 -2.24 -24.32 14.92
N LEU A 275 -3.11 -23.58 15.61
CA LEU A 275 -2.85 -22.28 16.19
C LEU A 275 -2.33 -22.44 17.62
N VAL A 276 -1.13 -21.95 17.87
CA VAL A 276 -0.45 -21.95 19.17
C VAL A 276 -0.62 -20.58 19.82
N TYR A 277 -1.26 -20.56 20.99
CA TYR A 277 -1.44 -19.37 21.80
C TYR A 277 -0.37 -19.33 22.89
N ARG A 278 0.27 -18.18 23.04
CA ARG A 278 1.30 -17.94 24.05
C ARG A 278 0.85 -16.86 25.03
N ASP A 279 1.30 -16.96 26.29
CA ASP A 279 1.16 -15.89 27.26
C ASP A 279 2.20 -14.78 27.04
N GLU A 280 2.11 -13.73 27.87
CA GLU A 280 3.05 -12.61 27.90
C GLU A 280 4.50 -13.03 28.21
N THR A 281 4.68 -14.18 28.87
CA THR A 281 6.01 -14.76 29.16
C THR A 281 6.56 -15.62 28.02
N GLY A 282 5.79 -15.80 26.94
CA GLY A 282 6.15 -16.57 25.75
C GLY A 282 5.91 -18.07 25.87
N ASN A 283 5.33 -18.53 26.98
CA ASN A 283 5.01 -19.93 27.21
C ASN A 283 3.72 -20.30 26.47
N GLU A 284 3.66 -21.53 25.97
CA GLU A 284 2.47 -22.04 25.30
C GLU A 284 1.36 -22.29 26.33
N CYS A 285 0.18 -21.70 26.09
CA CYS A 285 -0.97 -21.86 26.98
C CYS A 285 -2.08 -22.70 26.37
N ARG A 286 -2.22 -22.70 25.04
CA ARG A 286 -3.32 -23.38 24.34
C ARG A 286 -2.95 -23.68 22.89
N ARG A 287 -3.49 -24.79 22.35
CA ARG A 287 -3.57 -25.07 20.92
C ARG A 287 -5.01 -25.17 20.46
N ALA A 288 -5.27 -24.79 19.21
CA ALA A 288 -6.57 -24.97 18.55
C ALA A 288 -6.38 -25.21 17.06
N ALA A 289 -7.27 -25.96 16.42
CA ALA A 289 -7.28 -26.04 14.96
C ALA A 289 -7.61 -24.67 14.32
N LEU A 290 -7.10 -24.39 13.12
CA LEU A 290 -7.41 -23.16 12.38
C LEU A 290 -8.91 -22.99 12.08
N GLY A 291 -9.68 -24.10 12.08
CA GLY A 291 -11.12 -24.10 11.84
C GLY A 291 -11.51 -23.90 10.37
N VAL A 292 -10.54 -23.95 9.46
CA VAL A 292 -10.73 -23.95 8.01
C VAL A 292 -10.16 -25.26 7.46
N PRO A 293 -10.83 -25.93 6.51
CA PRO A 293 -10.25 -27.09 5.84
C PRO A 293 -8.98 -26.63 5.10
N ILE A 294 -7.84 -27.20 5.48
CA ILE A 294 -6.58 -27.05 4.75
C ILE A 294 -6.36 -28.36 4.00
N ASN A 295 -6.25 -28.32 2.68
CA ASN A 295 -6.08 -29.47 1.78
C ASN A 295 -7.26 -30.47 1.77
N GLY A 296 -8.49 -30.02 1.96
CA GLY A 296 -9.68 -30.87 1.83
C GLY A 296 -9.90 -31.90 2.95
N ASN A 297 -9.03 -31.96 3.96
CA ASN A 297 -9.28 -32.75 5.17
C ASN A 297 -10.17 -31.94 6.12
N GLY A 298 -11.49 -32.05 5.92
CA GLY A 298 -12.48 -31.53 6.86
C GLY A 298 -12.37 -32.25 8.19
N VAL A 299 -12.11 -31.50 9.27
CA VAL A 299 -12.45 -31.95 10.61
C VAL A 299 -13.95 -31.73 10.75
N ALA A 300 -14.69 -32.83 10.91
CA ALA A 300 -16.10 -32.81 11.25
C ALA A 300 -16.28 -31.98 12.54
N ALA A 301 -17.15 -30.96 12.45
CA ALA A 301 -17.58 -30.21 13.60
C ALA A 301 -18.34 -31.15 14.55
N ASP A 302 -17.67 -31.60 15.61
CA ASP A 302 -18.33 -32.25 16.74
C ASP A 302 -19.01 -31.15 17.56
N LEU A 303 -20.25 -30.84 17.17
CA LEU A 303 -21.17 -30.02 17.95
C LEU A 303 -21.85 -30.93 18.98
N PRO A 304 -21.75 -30.67 20.30
CA PRO A 304 -22.64 -31.31 21.24
C PRO A 304 -24.06 -30.79 21.00
N GLY A 305 -24.94 -31.69 20.54
CA GLY A 305 -26.35 -31.39 20.29
C GLY A 305 -27.09 -30.94 21.56
N PRO A 306 -28.14 -30.12 21.42
CA PRO A 306 -28.93 -29.67 22.56
C PRO A 306 -29.69 -30.84 23.17
N ALA A 307 -29.58 -31.00 24.49
CA ALA A 307 -30.35 -31.96 25.26
C ALA A 307 -31.85 -31.76 25.03
N ALA A 308 -32.53 -32.83 24.65
CA ALA A 308 -33.97 -32.88 24.49
C ALA A 308 -34.67 -32.64 25.83
N GLU A 309 -35.34 -31.49 25.97
CA GLU A 309 -36.36 -31.29 26.99
C GLU A 309 -37.60 -32.12 26.61
N LYS A 310 -37.93 -33.08 27.49
CA LYS A 310 -39.16 -33.86 27.41
C LYS A 310 -40.36 -32.97 27.65
N SER A 311 -41.20 -32.85 26.63
CA SER A 311 -42.55 -32.31 26.72
C SER A 311 -43.39 -33.18 27.66
N VAL A 312 -43.86 -32.60 28.78
CA VAL A 312 -44.96 -33.13 29.58
C VAL A 312 -46.23 -32.41 29.13
N LEU A 313 -47.19 -33.20 28.68
CA LEU A 313 -48.49 -32.79 28.17
C LEU A 313 -49.52 -33.03 29.28
N ALA A 314 -50.13 -31.97 29.82
CA ALA A 314 -51.44 -32.02 30.49
C ALA A 314 -51.99 -30.58 30.58
N LEU A 315 -52.96 -30.22 29.75
CA LEU A 315 -54.41 -30.29 30.01
C LEU A 315 -54.91 -29.09 30.83
N GLY A 316 -55.68 -28.19 30.22
CA GLY A 316 -56.34 -27.12 30.98
C GLY A 316 -56.90 -25.98 30.13
N ALA A 317 -58.11 -26.20 29.63
CA ALA A 317 -59.08 -25.27 29.03
C ALA A 317 -58.95 -23.75 29.34
N MET A 318 -59.06 -22.96 28.27
CA MET A 318 -59.65 -21.60 28.21
C MET A 318 -61.08 -21.59 28.81
N PRO A 319 -61.64 -20.46 29.32
CA PRO A 319 -61.82 -19.26 28.49
C PRO A 319 -61.86 -17.86 29.16
N ALA A 320 -61.69 -16.86 28.30
CA ALA A 320 -62.31 -15.53 28.19
C ALA A 320 -62.98 -14.84 29.41
N GLY A 321 -62.59 -13.58 29.63
CA GLY A 321 -63.34 -12.54 30.36
C GLY A 321 -62.39 -11.38 30.71
N ALA A 322 -62.35 -10.27 29.96
CA ALA A 322 -63.27 -9.12 30.01
C ALA A 322 -63.22 -8.32 31.33
N GLY A 323 -62.86 -7.03 31.22
CA GLY A 323 -63.11 -5.98 32.22
C GLY A 323 -61.87 -5.57 33.02
N SER A 324 -61.29 -4.38 32.81
CA SER A 324 -61.78 -3.06 33.26
C SER A 324 -61.35 -2.73 34.70
N ARG A 325 -60.70 -1.55 34.82
CA ARG A 325 -60.61 -0.61 35.97
C ARG A 325 -59.49 -0.76 37.01
N MET A 326 -58.57 0.21 36.95
CA MET A 326 -58.04 1.00 38.09
C MET A 326 -59.18 1.65 38.92
N PRO A 327 -58.93 2.32 40.07
CA PRO A 327 -57.69 2.45 40.87
C PRO A 327 -57.94 2.20 42.38
N ASP A 328 -56.87 2.25 43.19
CA ASP A 328 -56.69 3.24 44.26
C ASP A 328 -55.22 3.25 44.72
#